data_AF-A0A328P1D9-F1
#
_entry.id   AF-A0A328P1D9-F1
#
_cell.length_a   1.000
_cell.length_b   1.000
_cell.length_c   1.000
_cell.angle_alpha   90.00
_cell.angle_beta   90.00
_cell.angle_gamma   90.00
#
_symmetry.space_group_name_H-M   'P 1'
#
loop_
_entity.id
_entity.type
_entity.pdbx_description
1 polymer ?
#
loop_
_entity_poly.entity_id
_entity_poly.type
_entity_poly.pdbx_seq_one_letter_code
_entity_poly.pdbx_strand_id
1 'polypeptide(L)'
;MSKYLLNKFLFMVDRDPELVERYRSEPRELVAWWEAECANTVLNCHTGEASTWLRFDDVEREALATHDHVKLFELGAHPFLTLTLFIALFERDNTEPLEYQKSYGARLAHFSMPYPDIAT
;
A
#
# COMPACT_ATOMS: atom_id res chain seq x y z
N MET A 1 -5.08 14.10 -2.33
CA MET A 1 -4.05 13.15 -1.89
C MET A 1 -4.06 12.99 -0.37
N SER A 2 -4.55 11.85 0.12
CA SER A 2 -4.58 11.49 1.54
C SER A 2 -3.55 10.40 1.82
N LYS A 3 -2.35 10.82 2.26
CA LYS A 3 -1.31 9.89 2.74
C LYS A 3 -1.85 8.92 3.79
N TYR A 4 -2.78 9.39 4.63
CA TYR A 4 -3.45 8.55 5.62
C TYR A 4 -4.23 7.41 4.96
N LEU A 5 -5.09 7.72 3.98
CA LEU A 5 -5.97 6.71 3.35
C LEU A 5 -5.15 5.67 2.59
N LEU A 6 -4.12 6.10 1.88
CA LEU A 6 -3.21 5.23 1.15
C LEU A 6 -2.53 4.22 2.09
N ASN A 7 -1.94 4.72 3.18
CA ASN A 7 -1.26 3.88 4.16
C ASN A 7 -2.23 3.00 4.94
N LYS A 8 -3.46 3.46 5.16
CA LYS A 8 -4.53 2.66 5.77
C LYS A 8 -4.91 1.47 4.90
N PHE A 9 -5.07 1.66 3.59
CA PHE A 9 -5.31 0.56 2.65
C PHE A 9 -4.19 -0.48 2.74
N LEU A 10 -2.95 -0.03 2.54
CA LEU A 10 -1.79 -0.92 2.56
C LEU A 10 -1.69 -1.69 3.88
N PHE A 11 -1.89 -1.00 5.01
CA PHE A 11 -1.87 -1.60 6.33
C PHE A 11 -2.96 -2.66 6.52
N MET A 12 -4.21 -2.39 6.13
CA MET A 12 -5.29 -3.36 6.34
C MET A 12 -5.16 -4.58 5.42
N VAL A 13 -4.73 -4.38 4.17
CA VAL A 13 -4.50 -5.49 3.23
C VAL A 13 -3.34 -6.37 3.69
N ASP A 14 -2.20 -5.79 4.09
CA ASP A 14 -1.01 -6.53 4.56
C ASP A 14 -1.27 -7.41 5.80
N ARG A 15 -2.35 -7.17 6.54
CA ARG A 15 -2.67 -7.88 7.79
C ARG A 15 -3.67 -9.01 7.65
N ASP A 16 -4.24 -9.18 6.46
CA ASP A 16 -5.25 -10.20 6.20
C ASP A 16 -4.84 -11.04 4.97
N PRO A 17 -4.46 -12.32 5.15
CA PRO A 17 -4.06 -13.18 4.04
C PRO A 17 -5.11 -13.32 2.93
N GLU A 18 -6.40 -13.24 3.25
CA GLU A 18 -7.47 -13.30 2.25
C GLU A 18 -7.50 -12.03 1.40
N LEU A 19 -7.29 -10.87 2.03
CA LEU A 19 -7.18 -9.60 1.30
C LEU A 19 -5.88 -9.54 0.48
N VAL A 20 -4.76 -10.08 0.97
CA VAL A 20 -3.52 -10.19 0.19
C VAL A 20 -3.76 -10.99 -1.09
N GLU A 21 -4.39 -12.16 -0.98
CA GLU A 21 -4.64 -13.00 -2.17
C GLU A 21 -5.60 -12.32 -3.15
N ARG A 22 -6.68 -11.70 -2.64
CA ARG A 22 -7.62 -10.93 -3.46
C ARG A 22 -6.95 -9.72 -4.13
N TYR A 23 -6.04 -9.04 -3.43
CA TYR A 23 -5.30 -7.91 -4.01
C TYR A 23 -4.41 -8.37 -5.15
N ARG A 24 -3.77 -9.52 -5.00
CA ARG A 24 -2.91 -10.09 -6.04
C ARG A 24 -3.71 -10.47 -7.29
N SER A 25 -4.84 -11.15 -7.11
CA SER A 25 -5.62 -11.70 -8.23
C SER A 25 -6.47 -10.64 -8.93
N GLU A 26 -7.11 -9.75 -8.17
CA GLU A 26 -8.07 -8.78 -8.68
C GLU A 26 -7.83 -7.38 -8.06
N PRO A 27 -6.65 -6.76 -8.29
CA PRO A 27 -6.26 -5.53 -7.58
C PRO A 27 -7.23 -4.37 -7.78
N ARG A 28 -7.70 -4.18 -9.02
CA ARG A 28 -8.64 -3.09 -9.33
C ARG A 28 -9.98 -3.27 -8.61
N GLU A 29 -10.45 -4.51 -8.54
CA GLU A 29 -11.70 -4.86 -7.87
C GLU A 29 -11.57 -4.66 -6.37
N LEU A 30 -10.48 -5.17 -5.76
CA LEU A 30 -10.25 -4.98 -4.33
C LEU A 30 -10.15 -3.50 -3.95
N VAL A 31 -9.44 -2.69 -4.73
CA VAL A 31 -9.30 -1.25 -4.45
C VAL A 31 -10.66 -0.56 -4.48
N ALA A 32 -11.49 -0.86 -5.48
CA ALA A 32 -12.84 -0.29 -5.59
C ALA A 32 -13.76 -0.73 -4.44
N TRP A 33 -13.78 -2.03 -4.12
CA TRP A 33 -14.56 -2.56 -3.01
C TRP A 33 -14.10 -1.98 -1.67
N TRP A 34 -12.80 -1.94 -1.41
CA TRP A 34 -12.25 -1.43 -0.17
C TRP A 34 -12.54 0.06 0.00
N GLU A 35 -12.45 0.84 -1.09
CA GLU A 35 -12.78 2.26 -1.07
C GLU A 35 -14.25 2.48 -0.69
N ALA A 36 -15.17 1.66 -1.23
CA ALA A 36 -16.59 1.76 -0.93
C ALA A 36 -16.94 1.30 0.50
N GLU A 37 -16.37 0.18 0.95
CA GLU A 37 -16.84 -0.53 2.14
C GLU A 37 -15.97 -0.28 3.39
N CYS A 38 -14.68 0.02 3.22
CA CYS A 38 -13.71 0.01 4.32
C CYS A 38 -13.01 1.36 4.56
N ALA A 39 -12.88 2.20 3.51
CA ALA A 39 -12.12 3.45 3.58
C ALA A 39 -12.53 4.35 4.74
N ASN A 40 -13.83 4.40 5.01
CA ASN A 40 -14.42 5.31 5.99
C ASN A 40 -14.58 4.70 7.39
N THR A 41 -14.34 3.41 7.60
CA THR A 41 -14.36 2.78 8.93
C THR A 41 -13.30 3.42 9.82
N VAL A 42 -13.63 3.90 11.01
CA VAL A 42 -12.62 4.49 11.90
C VAL A 42 -11.75 3.38 12.51
N LEU A 43 -10.44 3.41 12.27
CA LEU A 43 -9.51 2.43 12.84
C LEU A 43 -9.48 2.54 14.36
N ASN A 44 -9.44 1.40 15.05
CA ASN A 44 -9.38 1.29 16.51
C ASN A 44 -10.59 1.89 17.27
N CYS A 45 -11.75 2.03 16.61
CA CYS A 45 -13.02 2.43 17.23
C CYS A 45 -14.00 1.25 17.31
N HIS A 46 -15.07 1.42 18.08
CA HIS A 46 -16.17 0.46 18.12
C HIS A 46 -16.86 0.37 16.75
N THR A 47 -17.35 -0.82 16.41
CA THR A 47 -17.98 -1.08 15.11
C THR A 47 -19.22 -0.19 14.91
N GLY A 48 -19.41 0.32 13.69
CA GLY A 48 -20.55 1.16 13.31
C GLY A 48 -20.24 2.65 13.13
N GLU A 49 -19.06 3.13 13.56
CA GLU A 49 -18.62 4.51 13.27
C GLU A 49 -17.87 4.59 11.93
N ALA A 50 -18.40 5.41 11.01
CA ALA A 50 -17.81 5.66 9.71
C ALA A 50 -17.79 7.15 9.37
N SER A 51 -16.73 7.61 8.71
CA SER A 51 -16.69 8.93 8.09
C SER A 51 -17.36 8.92 6.71
N THR A 52 -17.40 10.06 6.03
CA THR A 52 -17.80 10.16 4.61
C THR A 52 -16.79 10.95 3.77
N TRP A 53 -15.64 11.26 4.37
CA TRP A 53 -14.66 12.21 3.84
C TRP A 53 -13.53 11.55 3.06
N LEU A 54 -13.33 10.24 3.23
CA LEU A 54 -12.18 9.53 2.68
C LEU A 54 -12.55 8.90 1.34
N ARG A 55 -11.77 9.26 0.32
CA ARG A 55 -11.80 8.71 -1.04
C ARG A 55 -10.42 8.87 -1.68
N PHE A 56 -10.05 7.95 -2.54
CA PHE A 56 -8.88 8.07 -3.39
C PHE A 56 -9.14 9.05 -4.52
N ASP A 57 -8.11 9.80 -4.91
CA ASP A 57 -8.08 10.40 -6.24
C ASP A 57 -7.71 9.36 -7.31
N ASP A 58 -7.83 9.75 -8.57
CA ASP A 58 -7.62 8.82 -9.69
C ASP A 58 -6.17 8.32 -9.77
N VAL A 59 -5.20 9.12 -9.33
CA VAL A 59 -3.78 8.76 -9.34
C VAL A 59 -3.49 7.74 -8.24
N GLU A 60 -4.01 7.96 -7.04
CA GLU A 60 -3.92 7.01 -5.92
C GLU A 60 -4.58 5.68 -6.31
N ARG A 61 -5.79 5.73 -6.89
CA ARG A 61 -6.53 4.54 -7.31
C ARG A 61 -5.77 3.75 -8.37
N GLU A 62 -5.22 4.42 -9.38
CA GLU A 62 -4.45 3.74 -10.42
C GLU A 62 -3.18 3.10 -9.85
N ALA A 63 -2.41 3.83 -9.04
CA ALA A 63 -1.17 3.32 -8.46
C ALA A 63 -1.39 2.06 -7.61
N LEU A 64 -2.49 2.01 -6.83
CA LEU A 64 -2.90 0.81 -6.10
C LEU A 64 -3.35 -0.30 -7.07
N ALA A 65 -4.26 0.02 -7.99
CA ALA A 65 -4.87 -0.92 -8.91
C ALA A 65 -3.86 -1.60 -9.87
N THR A 66 -2.68 -1.02 -10.07
CA THR A 66 -1.59 -1.58 -10.89
C THR A 66 -0.36 -2.01 -10.12
N HIS A 67 -0.39 -2.00 -8.78
CA HIS A 67 0.77 -2.31 -7.95
C HIS A 67 2.01 -1.44 -8.30
N ASP A 68 1.83 -0.16 -8.60
CA ASP A 68 2.94 0.74 -8.93
C ASP A 68 3.62 1.23 -7.64
N HIS A 69 4.50 0.40 -7.06
CA HIS A 69 5.17 0.74 -5.80
C HIS A 69 6.08 1.98 -5.90
N VAL A 70 6.59 2.32 -7.09
CA VAL A 70 7.36 3.55 -7.30
C VAL A 70 6.42 4.73 -7.15
N LYS A 71 5.27 4.70 -7.83
CA LYS A 71 4.27 5.77 -7.71
C LYS A 71 3.69 5.86 -6.31
N LEU A 72 3.41 4.73 -5.66
CA LEU A 72 2.94 4.70 -4.27
C LEU A 72 3.94 5.36 -3.32
N PHE A 73 5.25 5.12 -3.51
CA PHE A 73 6.29 5.80 -2.74
C PHE A 73 6.25 7.33 -2.95
N GLU A 74 6.14 7.80 -4.20
CA GLU A 74 5.98 9.24 -4.51
C GLU A 74 4.76 9.87 -3.81
N LEU A 75 3.65 9.13 -3.74
CA LEU A 75 2.41 9.56 -3.10
C LEU A 75 2.49 9.53 -1.56
N GLY A 76 3.60 9.04 -1.00
CA GLY A 76 3.85 8.99 0.44
C GLY A 76 3.38 7.70 1.11
N ALA A 77 3.30 6.60 0.37
CA ALA A 77 3.17 5.28 0.98
C ALA A 77 4.40 4.98 1.85
N HIS A 78 4.16 4.37 3.00
CA HIS A 78 5.18 4.02 3.96
C HIS A 78 6.04 2.88 3.38
N PRO A 79 7.36 3.05 3.23
CA PRO A 79 8.20 2.11 2.47
C PRO A 79 8.16 0.69 3.03
N PHE A 80 8.01 0.55 4.35
CA PHE A 80 7.87 -0.76 4.99
C PHE A 80 6.56 -1.46 4.61
N LEU A 81 5.42 -0.74 4.57
CA LEU A 81 4.12 -1.34 4.26
C LEU A 81 4.07 -1.84 2.81
N THR A 82 4.61 -1.06 1.88
CA THR A 82 4.71 -1.47 0.48
C THR A 82 5.72 -2.61 0.30
N LEU A 83 6.86 -2.59 1.00
CA LEU A 83 7.82 -3.69 0.90
C LEU A 83 7.24 -5.01 1.41
N THR A 84 6.67 -5.06 2.62
CA THR A 84 6.17 -6.30 3.21
C THR A 84 5.00 -6.87 2.42
N LEU A 85 4.04 -6.02 2.05
CA LEU A 85 2.89 -6.45 1.27
C LEU A 85 3.33 -7.03 -0.07
N PHE A 86 4.23 -6.34 -0.78
CA PHE A 86 4.60 -6.79 -2.13
C PHE A 86 5.52 -8.01 -2.11
N ILE A 87 6.31 -8.23 -1.05
CA ILE A 87 6.97 -9.53 -0.83
C ILE A 87 5.91 -10.63 -0.72
N ALA A 88 4.85 -10.42 0.08
CA ALA A 88 3.77 -11.40 0.23
C ALA A 88 3.03 -11.66 -1.10
N LEU A 89 2.85 -10.65 -1.94
CA LEU A 89 2.21 -10.78 -3.25
C LEU A 89 3.09 -11.51 -4.28
N PHE A 90 4.38 -11.18 -4.36
CA PHE A 90 5.20 -11.48 -5.54
C PHE A 90 6.44 -12.33 -5.29
N GLU A 91 6.95 -12.43 -4.06
CA GLU A 91 8.21 -13.16 -3.83
C GLU A 91 8.09 -14.64 -4.19
N ARG A 92 6.89 -15.22 -4.07
CA ARG A 92 6.60 -16.60 -4.45
C ARG A 92 6.72 -16.88 -5.96
N ASP A 93 6.81 -15.86 -6.81
CA ASP A 93 7.02 -16.01 -8.25
C ASP A 93 8.51 -15.96 -8.63
N ASN A 94 9.40 -15.59 -7.71
CA ASN A 94 10.82 -15.46 -7.96
C ASN A 94 11.58 -16.77 -7.70
N THR A 95 12.73 -16.92 -8.36
CA THR A 95 13.54 -18.15 -8.28
C THR A 95 14.82 -17.95 -7.46
N GLU A 96 15.26 -16.71 -7.25
CA GLU A 96 16.49 -16.40 -6.53
C GLU A 96 16.24 -15.76 -5.16
N PRO A 97 17.13 -15.96 -4.16
CA PRO A 97 16.99 -15.32 -2.86
C PRO A 97 16.97 -13.78 -2.96
N LEU A 98 15.93 -13.20 -2.36
CA LEU A 98 15.71 -11.76 -2.24
C LEU A 98 15.53 -11.04 -3.58
N GLU A 99 15.11 -11.76 -4.63
CA GLU A 99 14.99 -11.21 -5.97
C GLU A 99 14.02 -10.03 -6.03
N TYR A 100 12.85 -10.13 -5.39
CA TYR A 100 11.88 -9.03 -5.35
C TYR A 100 12.45 -7.80 -4.64
N GLN A 101 13.07 -8.00 -3.48
CA GLN A 101 13.54 -6.95 -2.58
C GLN A 101 14.69 -6.18 -3.23
N LYS A 102 15.60 -6.88 -3.92
CA LYS A 102 16.68 -6.26 -4.70
C LYS A 102 16.12 -5.40 -5.84
N SER A 103 15.15 -5.94 -6.59
CA SER A 103 14.48 -5.20 -7.69
C SER A 103 13.71 -3.98 -7.17
N TYR A 104 12.97 -4.13 -6.08
CA TYR A 104 12.24 -3.06 -5.40
C TYR A 104 13.19 -1.93 -4.97
N GLY A 105 14.30 -2.26 -4.31
CA GLY A 105 15.32 -1.30 -3.92
C GLY A 105 15.95 -0.57 -5.11
N ALA A 106 16.27 -1.30 -6.19
CA ALA A 106 16.83 -0.71 -7.41
C ALA A 106 15.88 0.28 -8.08
N ARG A 107 14.57 -0.02 -8.12
CA ARG A 107 13.55 0.87 -8.67
C ARG A 107 13.39 2.16 -7.88
N LEU A 108 13.55 2.12 -6.56
CA LEU A 108 13.46 3.30 -5.69
C LEU A 108 14.78 4.08 -5.53
N ALA A 109 15.90 3.58 -6.09
CA ALA A 109 17.23 4.14 -5.86
C ALA A 109 17.42 5.61 -6.32
N HIS A 110 16.51 6.11 -7.15
CA HIS A 110 16.53 7.50 -7.63
C HIS A 110 15.90 8.50 -6.66
N PHE A 111 15.21 8.04 -5.61
CA PHE A 111 14.70 8.91 -4.56
C PHE A 111 15.82 9.32 -3.60
N SER A 112 15.91 10.62 -3.34
CA SER A 112 16.73 11.16 -2.26
C SER A 112 15.81 11.68 -1.16
N MET A 113 15.90 11.07 0.02
CA MET A 113 15.16 11.50 1.21
C MET A 113 16.13 12.21 2.17
N PRO A 114 15.69 13.26 2.87
CA PRO A 114 16.51 13.87 3.91
C PRO A 114 16.82 12.81 4.97
N TYR A 115 18.10 12.70 5.34
CA TYR A 115 18.47 11.90 6.49
C TYR A 115 17.85 12.56 7.74
N PRO A 116 17.12 11.83 8.60
CA PRO A 116 16.57 12.39 9.82
C PRO A 116 17.68 13.00 10.66
N ASP A 117 17.54 14.26 11.03
CA ASP A 117 18.44 14.85 12.01
C ASP A 117 18.11 14.27 13.38
N ILE A 118 19.10 13.60 13.97
CA ILE A 118 19.02 12.99 15.30
C ILE A 118 19.74 13.83 16.36
N ALA A 119 20.22 15.03 16.00
CA ALA A 119 20.72 16.00 16.96
C ALA A 119 19.53 16.64 17.69
N THR A 120 19.18 16.07 18.84
CA THR A 120 18.28 16.65 19.84
C THR A 120 19.02 16.86 21.15
#